data_AF-A0A2M7SVF8-F1
#
_entry.id   AF-A0A2M7SVF8-F1
#
_cell.length_a   1.000
_cell.length_b   1.000
_cell.length_c   1.000
_cell.angle_alpha   90.00
_cell.angle_beta   90.00
_cell.angle_gamma   90.00
#
_symmetry.space_group_name_H-M   'P 1'
#
loop_
_entity.id
_entity.type
_entity.pdbx_description
1 polymer ?
#
loop_
_entity_poly.entity_id
_entity_poly.type
_entity_poly.pdbx_seq_one_letter_code
_entity_poly.pdbx_strand_id
1 'polypeptide(L)'
;MSVGFPHFGNVYIPIKAMARRLGAPDGKVIIPPPITQRTLDLGVKYSPQEACLPYKLTLGSLIEACELGADTLIQARGTGICRLGYYAKGQEQMLQDLGYNAHFLTLDVSHNKFISIIRLIQGMSDNTPWREIISAFFFSIGKLFALDRVEKVVQKVRAVEVEKGTA
;
A
#
# COMPACT_ATOMS: atom_id res chain seq x y z
N MET A 1 -16.16 -7.61 1.81
CA MET A 1 -14.72 -7.41 2.04
C MET A 1 -14.14 -6.71 0.83
N SER A 2 -13.94 -5.40 0.97
CA SER A 2 -13.31 -4.50 0.01
C SER A 2 -12.03 -3.98 0.63
N VAL A 3 -10.92 -4.34 0.01
CA VAL A 3 -9.59 -4.21 0.58
C VAL A 3 -8.89 -2.98 0.01
N GLY A 4 -8.64 -1.98 0.85
CA GLY A 4 -7.91 -0.77 0.52
C GLY A 4 -6.43 -0.86 0.89
N PHE A 5 -5.58 -0.23 0.07
CA PHE A 5 -4.14 -0.14 0.28
C PHE A 5 -3.69 1.31 0.09
N PRO A 6 -2.77 1.83 0.92
CA PRO A 6 -2.15 3.12 0.65
C PRO A 6 -1.19 3.02 -0.53
N HIS A 7 -0.96 4.16 -1.19
CA HIS A 7 0.08 4.26 -2.21
C HIS A 7 1.48 4.18 -1.60
N PHE A 8 2.15 3.05 -1.83
CA PHE A 8 3.58 2.87 -1.61
C PHE A 8 4.35 2.93 -2.93
N GLY A 9 4.27 4.08 -3.60
CA GLY A 9 4.78 4.21 -4.97
C GLY A 9 4.06 3.26 -5.92
N ASN A 10 4.80 2.51 -6.72
CA ASN A 10 4.25 1.65 -7.78
C ASN A 10 3.75 0.27 -7.30
N VAL A 11 3.69 0.03 -5.98
CA VAL A 11 3.28 -1.27 -5.39
C VAL A 11 1.81 -1.61 -5.68
N TYR A 12 0.96 -0.63 -5.95
CA TYR A 12 -0.44 -0.88 -6.35
C TYR A 12 -0.53 -1.71 -7.66
N ILE A 13 0.47 -1.62 -8.54
CA ILE A 13 0.50 -2.31 -9.84
C ILE A 13 0.57 -3.84 -9.68
N PRO A 14 1.56 -4.41 -8.95
CA PRO A 14 1.61 -5.86 -8.73
C PRO A 14 0.42 -6.35 -7.89
N ILE A 15 -0.07 -5.58 -6.92
CA ILE A 15 -1.26 -5.94 -6.13
C ILE A 15 -2.50 -6.05 -7.03
N LYS A 16 -2.74 -5.05 -7.88
CA LYS A 16 -3.83 -5.06 -8.87
C LYS A 16 -3.70 -6.25 -9.82
N ALA A 17 -2.49 -6.54 -10.27
CA ALA A 17 -2.24 -7.67 -11.16
C ALA A 17 -2.51 -9.02 -10.48
N MET A 18 -2.15 -9.16 -9.20
CA MET A 18 -2.43 -10.34 -8.39
C MET A 18 -3.94 -10.54 -8.24
N ALA A 19 -4.65 -9.49 -7.80
CA ALA A 19 -6.09 -9.51 -7.59
C ALA A 19 -6.86 -9.89 -8.86
N ARG A 20 -6.50 -9.26 -9.99
CA ARG A 20 -7.11 -9.59 -11.29
C ARG A 20 -6.88 -11.04 -11.70
N ARG A 21 -5.70 -11.59 -11.42
CA ARG A 21 -5.35 -12.96 -11.80
C ARG A 21 -5.99 -14.01 -10.89
N LEU A 22 -6.33 -13.63 -9.66
CA LEU A 22 -7.13 -14.43 -8.73
C LEU A 22 -8.64 -14.34 -8.99
N GLY A 23 -9.07 -13.61 -10.02
CA GLY A 23 -10.50 -13.44 -10.35
C GLY A 23 -11.26 -12.63 -9.30
N ALA A 24 -10.58 -11.80 -8.51
CA ALA A 24 -11.25 -10.95 -7.53
C ALA A 24 -12.23 -10.00 -8.26
N PRO A 25 -13.51 -9.94 -7.84
CA PRO A 25 -14.50 -9.07 -8.47
C PRO A 25 -14.06 -7.60 -8.43
N ASP A 26 -14.49 -6.84 -9.43
CA ASP A 26 -14.23 -5.40 -9.51
C ASP A 26 -14.75 -4.72 -8.23
N GLY A 27 -13.89 -3.96 -7.54
CA GLY A 27 -14.19 -3.34 -6.25
C GLY A 27 -13.72 -4.13 -5.01
N LYS A 28 -13.30 -5.40 -5.15
CA LYS A 28 -12.70 -6.16 -4.03
C LYS A 28 -11.35 -5.60 -3.60
N VAL A 29 -10.60 -4.99 -4.52
CA VAL A 29 -9.39 -4.22 -4.24
C VAL A 29 -9.61 -2.77 -4.61
N ILE A 30 -9.58 -1.92 -3.59
CA ILE A 30 -9.74 -0.48 -3.73
C ILE A 30 -8.35 0.13 -3.81
N ILE A 31 -8.07 0.73 -4.96
CA ILE A 31 -6.86 1.51 -5.18
C ILE A 31 -7.27 2.97 -5.03
N PRO A 32 -6.76 3.69 -4.02
CA PRO A 32 -7.06 5.10 -3.85
C PRO A 32 -6.58 5.91 -5.07
N PRO A 33 -7.11 7.12 -5.29
CA PRO A 33 -6.64 7.99 -6.36
C PRO A 33 -5.12 8.22 -6.27
N PRO A 34 -4.45 8.58 -7.37
CA PRO A 34 -3.04 8.98 -7.33
C PRO A 34 -2.81 10.06 -6.28
N ILE A 35 -1.64 10.04 -5.63
CA ILE A 35 -1.30 11.05 -4.62
C ILE A 35 -1.47 12.45 -5.21
N THR A 36 -2.37 13.24 -4.62
CA THR A 36 -2.61 14.63 -4.98
C THR A 36 -2.33 15.57 -3.79
N GLN A 37 -2.43 16.88 -4.02
CA GLN A 37 -2.40 17.85 -2.91
C GLN A 37 -3.50 17.56 -1.88
N ARG A 38 -4.70 17.16 -2.32
CA ARG A 38 -5.78 16.74 -1.41
C ARG A 38 -5.33 15.59 -0.49
N THR A 39 -4.65 14.59 -1.04
CA THR A 39 -4.12 13.46 -0.25
C THR A 39 -3.14 13.96 0.81
N LEU A 40 -2.27 14.90 0.46
CA LEU A 40 -1.35 15.52 1.41
C LEU A 40 -2.07 16.36 2.47
N ASP A 41 -3.05 17.16 2.09
CA ASP A 41 -3.82 18.03 2.99
C ASP A 41 -4.58 17.20 4.04
N LEU A 42 -5.22 16.11 3.62
CA LEU A 42 -5.86 15.15 4.52
C LEU A 42 -4.83 14.56 5.49
N GLY A 43 -3.67 14.15 4.96
CA GLY A 43 -2.56 13.65 5.75
C GLY A 43 -2.07 14.65 6.79
N VAL A 44 -1.85 15.91 6.40
CA VAL A 44 -1.36 16.98 7.28
C VAL A 44 -2.38 17.35 8.34
N LYS A 45 -3.67 17.45 7.97
CA LYS A 45 -4.75 17.83 8.87
C LYS A 45 -4.93 16.86 10.03
N TYR A 46 -4.81 15.57 9.76
CA TYR A 46 -5.11 14.51 10.74
C TYR A 46 -3.87 13.81 11.29
N SER A 47 -2.67 14.16 10.86
CA SER A 47 -1.44 13.56 11.42
C SER A 47 -0.85 14.40 12.54
N PRO A 48 -0.10 13.77 13.46
CA PRO A 48 0.78 14.50 14.37
C PRO A 48 1.76 15.38 13.58
N GLN A 49 2.08 16.56 14.11
CA GLN A 49 2.99 17.50 13.46
C GLN A 49 4.36 16.86 13.14
N GLU A 50 4.88 16.09 14.10
CA GLU A 50 6.17 15.37 14.02
C GLU A 50 6.15 14.13 13.11
N ALA A 51 4.97 13.74 12.60
CA ALA A 51 4.90 12.61 11.69
C ALA A 51 5.67 12.92 10.41
N CYS A 52 6.50 11.98 9.96
CA CYS A 52 7.23 12.14 8.71
C CYS A 52 6.29 12.12 7.51
N LEU A 53 6.72 12.73 6.40
CA LEU A 53 5.90 12.87 5.18
C LEU A 53 5.27 11.55 4.69
N PRO A 54 5.95 10.39 4.70
CA PRO A 54 5.33 9.14 4.28
C PRO A 54 4.13 8.72 5.15
N TYR A 55 4.15 9.05 6.44
CA TYR A 55 3.00 8.80 7.31
C TYR A 55 1.79 9.63 6.87
N LYS A 56 2.01 10.91 6.56
CA LYS A 56 0.95 11.84 6.14
C LYS A 56 0.35 11.40 4.81
N LEU A 57 1.19 11.08 3.82
CA LEU A 57 0.75 10.62 2.51
C LEU A 57 -0.03 9.30 2.59
N THR A 58 0.47 8.34 3.37
CA THR A 58 -0.22 7.05 3.52
C THR A 58 -1.52 7.19 4.31
N LEU A 59 -1.59 8.04 5.33
CA LEU A 59 -2.84 8.33 6.05
C LEU A 59 -3.88 8.96 5.13
N GLY A 60 -3.51 9.99 4.36
CA GLY A 60 -4.42 10.61 3.38
C GLY A 60 -4.92 9.59 2.36
N SER A 61 -4.03 8.75 1.85
CA SER A 61 -4.37 7.69 0.89
C SER A 61 -5.30 6.63 1.49
N LEU A 62 -5.17 6.31 2.79
CA LEU A 62 -6.08 5.41 3.50
C LEU A 62 -7.45 6.04 3.73
N ILE A 63 -7.51 7.33 4.07
CA ILE A 63 -8.78 8.09 4.18
C ILE A 63 -9.52 8.04 2.84
N GLU A 64 -8.83 8.32 1.73
CA GLU A 64 -9.43 8.25 0.39
C GLU A 64 -9.87 6.82 0.04
N ALA A 65 -9.14 5.79 0.48
CA ALA A 65 -9.57 4.40 0.31
C ALA A 65 -10.85 4.09 1.12
N CYS A 66 -10.98 4.62 2.34
CA CYS A 66 -12.21 4.51 3.13
C CYS A 66 -13.39 5.25 2.49
N GLU A 67 -13.18 6.46 1.96
CA GLU A 67 -14.20 7.22 1.22
C GLU A 67 -14.73 6.44 0.00
N LEU A 68 -13.89 5.62 -0.62
CA LEU A 68 -14.26 4.73 -1.73
C LEU A 68 -14.95 3.43 -1.28
N GLY A 69 -15.20 3.24 0.01
CA GLY A 69 -15.91 2.08 0.56
C GLY A 69 -15.02 0.91 0.97
N ALA A 70 -13.74 1.13 1.27
CA ALA A 70 -12.89 0.07 1.82
C ALA A 70 -13.33 -0.28 3.25
N ASP A 71 -13.73 -1.54 3.44
CA ASP A 71 -14.09 -2.10 4.75
C ASP A 71 -12.88 -2.71 5.47
N THR A 72 -11.80 -2.97 4.73
CA THR A 72 -10.56 -3.52 5.25
C THR A 72 -9.39 -2.73 4.68
N LEU A 73 -8.50 -2.24 5.54
CA LEU A 73 -7.32 -1.49 5.15
C LEU A 73 -6.06 -2.29 5.46
N ILE A 74 -5.11 -2.26 4.53
CA ILE A 74 -3.84 -2.93 4.69
C ILE A 74 -2.74 -1.91 4.88
N GLN A 75 -1.95 -2.08 5.93
CA GLN A 75 -0.80 -1.25 6.18
C GLN A 75 0.46 -2.06 6.48
N ALA A 76 1.58 -1.64 5.90
CA ALA A 76 2.88 -2.23 6.21
C ALA A 76 3.32 -1.86 7.63
N ARG A 77 3.77 -2.85 8.38
CA ARG A 77 4.33 -2.71 9.73
C ARG A 77 5.74 -3.26 9.75
N GLY A 78 6.65 -2.56 10.43
CA GLY A 78 8.02 -3.01 10.57
C GLY A 78 8.56 -2.81 11.97
N THR A 79 8.86 -3.89 12.68
CA THR A 79 9.58 -3.81 13.97
C THR A 79 11.05 -3.51 13.72
N GLY A 80 11.55 -2.39 14.27
CA GLY A 80 12.97 -2.01 14.23
C GLY A 80 13.48 -1.43 12.90
N ILE A 81 12.62 -1.25 11.90
CA ILE A 81 13.03 -0.79 10.55
C ILE A 81 12.99 0.74 10.43
N CYS A 82 12.01 1.40 11.08
CA CYS A 82 11.76 2.86 11.06
C CYS A 82 10.58 3.20 12.03
N ARG A 83 10.06 4.43 11.98
CA ARG A 83 8.75 4.83 12.54
C ARG A 83 7.56 4.06 11.92
N LEU A 84 7.77 3.35 10.80
CA LEU A 84 6.78 2.48 10.15
C LEU A 84 6.12 1.48 11.12
N GLY A 85 6.83 1.02 12.16
CA GLY A 85 6.26 0.16 13.20
C GLY A 85 5.08 0.78 13.94
N TYR A 86 5.00 2.11 14.00
CA TYR A 86 3.93 2.87 14.64
C TYR A 86 2.83 3.30 13.67
N TYR A 87 3.07 3.22 12.35
CA TYR A 87 2.13 3.73 11.34
C TYR A 87 0.79 3.05 11.46
N ALA A 88 0.79 1.71 11.45
CA ALA A 88 -0.42 0.91 11.50
C ALA A 88 -1.33 1.29 12.68
N LYS A 89 -0.80 1.28 13.91
CA LYS A 89 -1.60 1.62 15.11
C LYS A 89 -2.05 3.08 15.11
N GLY A 90 -1.18 4.01 14.73
CA GLY A 90 -1.52 5.43 14.74
C GLY A 90 -2.58 5.78 13.69
N GLN A 91 -2.50 5.17 12.50
CA GLN A 91 -3.47 5.38 11.42
C GLN A 91 -4.80 4.68 11.73
N GLU A 92 -4.75 3.48 12.31
CA GLU A 92 -5.94 2.76 12.78
C GLU A 92 -6.73 3.59 13.79
N GLN A 93 -6.07 4.09 14.84
CA GLN A 93 -6.72 4.96 15.84
C GLN A 93 -7.30 6.22 15.19
N MET A 94 -6.52 6.90 14.35
CA MET A 94 -6.97 8.13 13.70
C MET A 94 -8.20 7.90 12.80
N LEU A 95 -8.24 6.79 12.07
CA LEU A 95 -9.38 6.48 11.20
C LEU A 95 -10.62 6.11 12.01
N GLN A 96 -10.46 5.42 13.14
CA GLN A 96 -11.55 5.19 14.09
C GLN A 96 -12.09 6.50 14.68
N ASP A 97 -11.20 7.42 15.07
CA ASP A 97 -11.57 8.74 15.59
C ASP A 97 -12.34 9.59 14.55
N LEU A 98 -12.06 9.37 13.26
CA LEU A 98 -12.77 9.98 12.14
C LEU A 98 -14.10 9.29 11.79
N GLY A 99 -14.45 8.18 12.47
CA GLY A 99 -15.69 7.43 12.27
C GLY A 99 -15.62 6.38 11.17
N TYR A 100 -14.44 6.05 10.64
CA TYR A 100 -14.27 4.98 9.67
C TYR A 100 -14.15 3.61 10.36
N ASN A 101 -15.16 2.76 10.20
CA ASN A 101 -15.17 1.39 10.71
C ASN A 101 -14.49 0.41 9.74
N ALA A 102 -13.21 0.62 9.44
CA ALA A 102 -12.44 -0.27 8.59
C ALA A 102 -11.55 -1.22 9.43
N HIS A 103 -11.54 -2.51 9.09
CA HIS A 103 -10.64 -3.47 9.73
C HIS A 103 -9.20 -3.23 9.27
N PHE A 104 -8.29 -2.95 10.19
CA PHE A 104 -6.86 -2.85 9.87
C PHE A 104 -6.18 -4.22 9.83
N LEU A 105 -5.54 -4.54 8.71
CA LEU A 105 -4.67 -5.70 8.53
C LEU A 105 -3.23 -5.24 8.40
N THR A 106 -2.37 -5.68 9.32
CA THR A 106 -0.96 -5.32 9.32
C THR A 106 -0.12 -6.36 8.58
N LEU A 107 0.62 -5.92 7.57
CA LEU A 107 1.65 -6.71 6.91
C LEU A 107 2.98 -6.53 7.64
N ASP A 108 3.40 -7.52 8.42
CA ASP A 108 4.70 -7.43 9.12
C ASP A 108 5.85 -7.75 8.15
N VAL A 109 6.73 -6.77 7.97
CA VAL A 109 7.88 -6.81 7.07
C VAL A 109 9.14 -7.31 7.80
N SER A 110 9.13 -7.36 9.14
CA SER A 110 10.27 -7.74 9.98
C SER A 110 10.18 -9.21 10.40
N HIS A 111 9.05 -9.62 10.99
CA HIS A 111 8.85 -10.98 11.51
C HIS A 111 7.63 -11.63 10.87
N ASN A 112 7.69 -12.94 10.57
CA ASN A 112 6.57 -13.72 10.00
C ASN A 112 5.99 -13.21 8.65
N LYS A 113 6.85 -12.67 7.77
CA LYS A 113 6.49 -12.13 6.44
C LYS A 113 5.53 -13.02 5.64
N PHE A 114 5.81 -14.32 5.61
CA PHE A 114 5.04 -15.31 4.84
C PHE A 114 3.63 -15.54 5.40
N ILE A 115 3.47 -15.57 6.72
CA ILE A 115 2.16 -15.82 7.36
C ILE A 115 1.23 -14.63 7.13
N SER A 116 1.74 -13.40 7.23
CA SER A 116 0.96 -12.18 6.96
C SER A 116 0.49 -12.10 5.52
N ILE A 117 1.36 -12.44 4.57
CA ILE A 117 1.02 -12.48 3.14
C ILE A 117 -0.02 -13.57 2.85
N ILE A 118 0.13 -14.76 3.43
CA ILE A 118 -0.82 -15.87 3.26
C ILE A 118 -2.20 -15.51 3.79
N ARG A 119 -2.31 -14.91 4.99
CA ARG A 119 -3.61 -14.46 5.54
C ARG A 119 -4.29 -13.43 4.65
N LEU A 120 -3.50 -12.56 4.03
CA LEU A 120 -4.00 -11.52 3.13
C LEU A 120 -4.56 -12.14 1.85
N ILE A 121 -3.82 -13.09 1.27
CA ILE A 121 -4.24 -13.81 0.08
C ILE A 121 -5.51 -14.63 0.38
N GLN A 122 -5.56 -15.31 1.52
CA GLN A 122 -6.74 -16.09 1.94
C GLN A 122 -7.98 -15.22 2.17
N GLY A 123 -7.82 -14.01 2.73
CA GLY A 123 -8.94 -13.06 2.87
C GLY A 123 -9.41 -12.48 1.53
N MET A 124 -8.56 -12.49 0.51
CA MET A 124 -8.88 -12.01 -0.84
C MET A 124 -9.42 -13.12 -1.76
N SER A 125 -9.05 -14.39 -1.53
CA SER A 125 -9.43 -15.52 -2.36
C SER A 125 -10.65 -16.26 -1.81
N ASP A 126 -11.76 -16.24 -2.53
CA ASP A 126 -12.95 -17.03 -2.17
C ASP A 126 -12.74 -18.49 -2.59
N ASN A 127 -11.98 -19.27 -1.78
CA ASN A 127 -11.68 -20.69 -2.01
C ASN A 127 -10.85 -21.03 -3.28
N THR A 128 -10.06 -20.10 -3.79
CA THR A 128 -9.16 -20.35 -4.93
C THR A 128 -8.12 -21.43 -4.60
N PRO A 129 -7.87 -22.41 -5.49
CA PRO A 129 -6.88 -23.46 -5.22
C PRO A 129 -5.46 -22.89 -5.09
N TRP A 130 -4.68 -23.45 -4.16
CA TRP A 130 -3.30 -23.01 -3.86
C TRP A 130 -2.38 -22.90 -5.08
N ARG A 131 -2.60 -23.72 -6.11
CA ARG A 131 -1.84 -23.67 -7.37
C ARG A 131 -2.04 -22.35 -8.11
N GLU A 132 -3.27 -21.86 -8.17
CA GLU A 132 -3.60 -20.59 -8.81
C GLU A 132 -3.07 -19.42 -7.99
N ILE A 133 -3.15 -19.52 -6.66
CA ILE A 133 -2.54 -18.56 -5.73
C ILE A 133 -1.04 -18.40 -5.98
N ILE A 134 -0.31 -19.52 -6.03
CA ILE A 134 1.14 -19.52 -6.26
C ILE A 134 1.46 -18.93 -7.65
N SER A 135 0.71 -19.33 -8.67
CA SER A 135 0.86 -18.80 -10.04
C SER A 135 0.64 -17.29 -10.11
N ALA A 136 -0.42 -16.78 -9.46
CA ALA A 136 -0.72 -15.36 -9.38
C ALA A 136 0.35 -14.59 -8.61
N PHE A 137 0.88 -15.17 -7.53
CA PHE A 137 1.97 -14.58 -6.75
C PHE A 137 3.24 -14.42 -7.60
N PHE A 138 3.70 -15.49 -8.27
CA PHE A 138 4.89 -15.41 -9.13
C PHE A 138 4.72 -14.43 -10.29
N PHE A 139 3.53 -14.35 -10.88
CA PHE A 139 3.24 -13.33 -11.90
C PHE A 139 3.36 -11.91 -11.36
N SER A 140 2.88 -11.68 -10.14
CA SER A 140 2.90 -10.37 -9.48
C SER A 140 4.31 -9.97 -9.07
N ILE A 141 5.10 -10.92 -8.57
CA ILE A 141 6.54 -10.74 -8.29
C ILE A 141 7.31 -10.44 -9.58
N GLY A 142 7.00 -11.13 -10.69
CA GLY A 142 7.58 -10.82 -12.00
C GLY A 142 7.32 -9.38 -12.44
N LYS A 143 6.09 -8.87 -12.24
CA LYS A 143 5.75 -7.45 -12.49
C LYS A 143 6.52 -6.51 -11.57
N LEU A 144 6.64 -6.83 -10.29
CA LEU A 144 7.42 -6.02 -9.34
C LEU A 144 8.89 -5.90 -9.78
N PHE A 145 9.52 -7.01 -10.19
CA PHE A 145 10.89 -6.98 -10.71
C PHE A 145 11.01 -6.22 -12.02
N ALA A 146 10.02 -6.30 -12.91
CA ALA A 146 10.01 -5.51 -14.13
C ALA A 146 9.94 -4.01 -13.82
N LEU A 147 9.08 -3.60 -12.88
CA LEU A 147 9.00 -2.21 -12.42
C LEU A 147 10.32 -1.74 -11.82
N ASP A 148 10.94 -2.53 -10.94
CA ASP A 148 12.25 -2.21 -10.34
C ASP A 148 13.35 -2.04 -11.40
N ARG A 149 13.37 -2.87 -12.44
CA ARG A 149 14.31 -2.71 -13.56
C ARG A 149 14.08 -1.41 -14.33
N VAL A 150 12.82 -1.06 -14.62
CA VAL A 150 12.48 0.19 -15.29
C VAL A 150 12.90 1.38 -14.45
N GLU A 151 12.56 1.41 -13.16
CA GLU A 151 12.94 2.48 -12.23
C GLU A 151 14.47 2.65 -12.15
N LYS A 152 15.23 1.57 -12.09
CA LYS A 152 16.70 1.62 -12.11
C LYS A 152 17.27 2.23 -13.39
N VAL A 153 16.65 1.97 -14.54
CA VAL A 153 17.06 2.60 -15.80
C VAL A 153 16.68 4.08 -15.80
N VAL A 154 15.44 4.40 -15.41
CA VAL A 154 14.95 5.79 -15.30
C VAL A 154 15.87 6.62 -14.42
N GLN A 155 16.29 6.10 -13.26
CA GLN A 155 17.20 6.80 -12.34
C GLN A 155 18.60 7.05 -12.95
N LYS A 156 19.05 6.21 -13.90
CA LYS A 156 20.34 6.40 -14.59
C LYS A 156 20.26 7.37 -15.77
N VAL A 157 19.14 7.38 -16.49
CA VAL A 157 18.98 8.19 -17.72
C VAL A 157 18.31 9.52 -17.47
N ARG A 158 17.65 9.71 -16.32
CA ARG A 158 17.02 10.98 -15.95
C ARG A 158 18.08 12.07 -15.94
N ALA A 159 17.74 13.22 -16.53
CA ALA A 159 18.60 14.38 -16.49
C ALA A 159 18.94 14.72 -15.04
N VAL A 160 20.23 14.81 -14.75
CA VAL A 160 20.76 15.28 -13.48
C VAL A 160 21.46 16.60 -13.71
N GLU A 161 21.48 17.43 -12.68
CA GLU A 161 22.31 18.61 -12.67
C GLU A 161 23.78 18.21 -12.90
N VAL A 162 24.42 18.82 -13.89
CA VAL A 162 25.84 18.60 -14.20
C VAL A 162 26.72 19.51 -13.36
N GLU A 163 26.32 20.79 -13.21
CA GLU A 163 27.00 21.79 -12.41
C GLU A 163 26.15 22.16 -11.19
N LYS A 164 26.68 21.96 -10.00
CA LYS A 164 25.94 22.18 -8.74
C LYS A 164 25.38 23.61 -8.63
N GLY A 165 24.07 23.75 -8.45
CA GLY A 165 23.36 25.02 -8.28
C GLY A 165 22.88 25.69 -9.57
N THR A 166 22.84 24.98 -10.70
CA THR A 166 22.43 25.47 -12.02
C THR A 166 21.12 24.86 -12.55
N ALA A 167 20.51 23.92 -11.82
CA ALA A 167 19.21 23.30 -12.15
C ALA A 167 17.98 24.12 -11.73
#